data_AF-A0ABD3NSV1-F1
#
_entry.id   AF-A0ABD3NSV1-F1
#
_cell.length_a   1.000
_cell.length_b   1.000
_cell.length_c   1.000
_cell.angle_alpha   90.00
_cell.angle_beta   90.00
_cell.angle_gamma   90.00
#
_symmetry.space_group_name_H-M   'P 1'
#
loop_
_entity.id
_entity.type
_entity.pdbx_description
1 polymer ?
#
loop_
_entity_poly.entity_id
_entity_poly.type
_entity_poly.pdbx_seq_one_letter_code
_entity_poly.pdbx_strand_id
1 'polypeptide(L)'
;MDLQKFDGSLSEPLLFQDKITNINKNQQSKTRPTESYHGKASLLSTGMLFGLNPQGIVDSIPHPNKPCLLFSDWCPIGACAHIALLEKDWEVRDTTFGDCSVDDKNESLFTVVHVCQALANHDDGGMRLLKKITSPKGGKEAVGNTPVLVHESNIIIESCSRGSGLLGLLLPGYIDEAVGRKNSLRPDDAVGLYNMNLFIQRHSNLLYLVDELICSQSSIHRLKLSSDLLSLLKTIDSDLHKFEGPYLCGEQFTLADICVYPFLEQIVVVLSHYRNFFIPPSLTHLITWYDTVSQRHAVSLATADRSDISMNTYCYEQKGRKQYLLEVYESQVRGERQLFRELNDDMGQAGVNVYREVIDEERRYKLCEVKTCQKLQKCIIS
;
A
#
# COMPACT_ATOMS: atom_id res chain seq x y z
N MET A 1 -32.28 -22.08 36.07
CA MET A 1 -31.93 -21.17 34.95
C MET A 1 -30.94 -21.94 34.11
N ASP A 2 -31.46 -22.61 33.09
CA ASP A 2 -30.70 -23.51 32.23
C ASP A 2 -29.89 -22.73 31.19
N LEU A 3 -28.60 -23.03 31.13
CA LEU A 3 -27.68 -22.58 30.10
C LEU A 3 -27.91 -23.41 28.84
N GLN A 4 -28.63 -22.85 27.87
CA GLN A 4 -28.73 -23.41 26.52
C GLN A 4 -27.39 -23.28 25.79
N LYS A 5 -26.90 -24.43 25.33
CA LYS A 5 -25.79 -24.55 24.37
C LYS A 5 -26.24 -23.99 23.02
N PHE A 6 -25.50 -23.00 22.52
CA PHE A 6 -25.59 -22.56 21.13
C PHE A 6 -24.71 -23.49 20.27
N ASP A 7 -25.33 -24.31 19.43
CA ASP A 7 -24.65 -25.00 18.33
C ASP A 7 -24.42 -24.01 17.20
N GLY A 8 -23.18 -23.57 17.04
CA GLY A 8 -22.75 -22.70 15.95
C GLY A 8 -22.38 -23.52 14.72
N SER A 9 -23.36 -23.80 13.86
CA SER A 9 -23.07 -24.20 12.48
C SER A 9 -22.57 -22.97 11.72
N LEU A 10 -21.25 -22.83 11.61
CA LEU A 10 -20.61 -21.83 10.76
C LEU A 10 -20.90 -22.16 9.29
N SER A 11 -21.81 -21.41 8.69
CA SER A 11 -21.93 -21.34 7.23
C SER A 11 -20.64 -20.77 6.65
N GLU A 12 -20.04 -21.45 5.68
CA GLU A 12 -18.87 -20.98 4.94
C GLU A 12 -19.09 -19.56 4.39
N PRO A 13 -18.14 -18.63 4.53
CA PRO A 13 -18.23 -17.33 3.89
C PRO A 13 -18.08 -17.49 2.38
N LEU A 14 -18.99 -16.86 1.63
CA LEU A 14 -18.94 -16.71 0.18
C LEU A 14 -17.59 -16.08 -0.23
N LEU A 15 -16.69 -16.92 -0.74
CA LEU A 15 -15.50 -16.50 -1.45
C LEU A 15 -15.93 -15.66 -2.67
N PHE A 16 -15.42 -14.44 -2.76
CA PHE A 16 -15.36 -13.68 -4.01
C PHE A 16 -14.67 -14.57 -5.06
N GLN A 17 -15.44 -15.13 -5.99
CA GLN A 17 -14.91 -15.88 -7.13
C GLN A 17 -14.63 -14.90 -8.27
N ASP A 18 -13.36 -14.82 -8.66
CA ASP A 18 -12.92 -14.16 -9.88
C ASP A 18 -13.60 -14.81 -11.09
N LYS A 19 -14.47 -14.08 -11.78
CA LYS A 19 -14.96 -14.44 -13.12
C LYS A 19 -13.85 -14.18 -14.14
N ILE A 20 -12.98 -15.16 -14.33
CA ILE A 20 -12.06 -15.20 -15.48
C ILE A 20 -12.81 -15.83 -16.66
N THR A 21 -13.00 -15.04 -17.71
CA THR A 21 -13.55 -15.45 -19.01
C THR A 21 -12.66 -16.49 -19.70
N ASN A 22 -13.27 -17.63 -20.05
CA ASN A 22 -12.68 -18.69 -20.86
C ASN A 22 -12.37 -18.21 -22.29
N ILE A 23 -11.09 -18.20 -22.67
CA ILE A 23 -10.66 -18.14 -24.08
C ILE A 23 -10.12 -19.51 -24.49
N ASN A 24 -10.67 -20.00 -25.61
CA ASN A 24 -10.44 -21.29 -26.27
C ASN A 24 -8.96 -21.71 -26.37
N LYS A 25 -8.66 -22.93 -25.93
CA LYS A 25 -7.44 -23.67 -26.28
C LYS A 25 -7.76 -24.69 -27.36
N ASN A 26 -7.24 -24.48 -28.57
CA ASN A 26 -6.97 -25.57 -29.51
C ASN A 26 -5.94 -25.11 -30.55
N GLN A 27 -4.67 -25.38 -30.28
CA GLN A 27 -3.64 -25.70 -31.28
C GLN A 27 -2.42 -26.28 -30.56
N GLN A 28 -2.16 -27.57 -30.79
CA GLN A 28 -0.97 -28.28 -30.33
C GLN A 28 0.16 -28.06 -31.34
N SER A 29 1.28 -27.49 -30.90
CA SER A 29 2.57 -27.60 -31.59
C SER A 29 3.64 -28.11 -30.63
N LYS A 30 4.32 -29.19 -31.03
CA LYS A 30 5.41 -29.85 -30.31
C LYS A 30 6.62 -28.91 -30.17
N THR A 31 7.05 -28.63 -28.94
CA THR A 31 8.39 -28.08 -28.65
C THR A 31 9.05 -28.82 -27.50
N ARG A 32 10.38 -28.94 -27.61
CA ARG A 32 11.36 -29.61 -26.74
C ARG A 32 11.36 -29.10 -25.29
N PRO A 33 11.97 -29.83 -24.33
CA PRO A 33 11.82 -29.54 -22.91
C PRO A 33 12.52 -28.23 -22.56
N THR A 34 11.72 -27.22 -22.18
CA THR A 34 12.20 -25.99 -21.55
C THR A 34 12.42 -26.23 -20.08
N GLU A 35 13.64 -25.95 -19.64
CA GLU A 35 14.07 -25.90 -18.24
C GLU A 35 13.10 -25.03 -17.41
N SER A 36 12.84 -25.46 -16.18
CA SER A 36 11.90 -24.80 -15.28
C SER A 36 12.39 -23.40 -14.90
N TYR A 37 11.49 -22.42 -15.08
CA TYR A 37 11.67 -21.01 -14.70
C TYR A 37 11.50 -20.84 -13.17
N HIS A 38 12.36 -21.47 -12.38
CA HIS A 38 12.64 -21.00 -11.03
C HIS A 38 13.82 -20.03 -11.14
N GLY A 39 13.50 -18.74 -11.17
CA GLY A 39 14.44 -17.65 -11.38
C GLY A 39 15.62 -17.72 -10.40
N LYS A 40 16.83 -17.61 -10.97
CA LYS A 40 18.05 -17.27 -10.24
C LYS A 40 17.79 -16.05 -9.36
N ALA A 41 18.38 -16.06 -8.16
CA ALA A 41 18.33 -14.97 -7.19
C ALA A 41 18.54 -13.60 -7.86
N SER A 42 17.65 -12.65 -7.52
CA SER A 42 17.73 -11.27 -7.99
C SER A 42 19.04 -10.63 -7.55
N LEU A 43 19.82 -10.11 -8.51
CA LEU A 43 21.04 -9.33 -8.32
C LEU A 43 20.77 -7.90 -7.79
N LEU A 44 19.54 -7.58 -7.35
CA LEU A 44 19.01 -6.21 -7.39
C LEU A 44 18.71 -5.56 -6.03
N SER A 45 19.26 -6.04 -4.91
CA SER A 45 19.49 -5.15 -3.74
C SER A 45 20.86 -4.46 -3.81
N THR A 46 21.51 -4.48 -4.98
CA THR A 46 22.74 -3.74 -5.24
C THR A 46 22.41 -2.29 -5.58
N GLY A 47 23.18 -1.35 -5.03
CA GLY A 47 23.16 0.08 -5.37
C GLY A 47 23.57 0.38 -6.82
N MET A 48 22.92 -0.27 -7.78
CA MET A 48 23.17 -0.23 -9.22
C MET A 48 21.90 0.11 -10.03
N LEU A 49 20.85 0.64 -9.38
CA LEU A 49 19.56 0.90 -10.03
C LEU A 49 19.54 2.05 -11.06
N PHE A 50 20.69 2.62 -11.42
CA PHE A 50 20.80 3.54 -12.55
C PHE A 50 22.03 3.15 -13.38
N GLY A 51 21.80 2.72 -14.61
CA GLY A 51 22.73 1.93 -15.42
C GLY A 51 24.13 2.53 -15.58
N LEU A 52 25.14 1.66 -15.56
CA LEU A 52 26.51 1.79 -16.13
C LEU A 52 27.20 3.15 -16.07
N ASN A 53 26.85 4.01 -15.13
CA ASN A 53 27.60 5.21 -14.81
C ASN A 53 28.39 4.89 -13.55
N PRO A 54 29.73 4.70 -13.62
CA PRO A 54 30.56 4.27 -12.49
C PRO A 54 30.69 5.33 -11.37
N GLN A 55 29.77 6.30 -11.29
CA GLN A 55 29.66 7.35 -10.28
C GLN A 55 28.23 7.57 -9.75
N GLY A 56 27.26 6.70 -10.06
CA GLY A 56 25.83 6.98 -9.86
C GLY A 56 25.26 6.84 -8.44
N ILE A 57 25.73 7.64 -7.48
CA ILE A 57 25.00 7.89 -6.24
C ILE A 57 23.77 8.75 -6.57
N VAL A 58 22.56 8.24 -6.42
CA VAL A 58 21.35 9.10 -6.52
C VAL A 58 21.17 9.87 -5.22
N ASP A 59 22.00 10.89 -5.04
CA ASP A 59 21.91 11.89 -3.97
C ASP A 59 21.08 13.12 -4.40
N SER A 60 20.38 13.01 -5.52
CA SER A 60 19.65 14.11 -6.13
C SER A 60 18.24 13.70 -6.49
N ILE A 61 17.36 14.70 -6.47
CA ILE A 61 15.98 14.56 -6.91
C ILE A 61 16.00 14.22 -8.40
N PRO A 62 15.23 13.22 -8.87
CA PRO A 62 15.29 12.75 -10.25
C PRO A 62 15.07 13.84 -11.31
N HIS A 63 14.30 14.88 -10.96
CA HIS A 63 14.06 16.02 -11.84
C HIS A 63 14.00 17.33 -11.03
N PRO A 64 14.76 18.38 -11.41
CA PRO A 64 14.89 19.59 -10.59
C PRO A 64 13.62 20.44 -10.53
N ASN A 65 12.76 20.35 -11.56
CA ASN A 65 11.58 21.21 -11.71
C ASN A 65 10.24 20.45 -11.56
N LYS A 66 10.26 19.15 -11.25
CA LYS A 66 9.03 18.37 -11.09
C LYS A 66 8.81 18.07 -9.61
N PRO A 67 7.54 18.06 -9.14
CA PRO A 67 7.22 17.49 -7.85
C PRO A 67 7.80 16.07 -7.74
N CYS A 68 8.44 15.78 -6.61
CA CYS A 68 9.03 14.47 -6.34
C CYS A 68 8.44 13.89 -5.04
N LEU A 69 7.69 12.78 -5.16
CA LEU A 69 7.12 12.07 -4.02
C LEU A 69 8.08 10.97 -3.54
N LEU A 70 8.53 11.09 -2.29
CA LEU A 70 9.26 10.06 -1.56
C LEU A 70 8.27 9.31 -0.66
N PHE A 71 8.03 8.02 -0.93
CA PHE A 71 7.09 7.24 -0.11
C PHE A 71 7.38 5.74 -0.09
N SER A 72 6.76 5.06 0.88
CA SER A 72 6.68 3.61 0.90
C SER A 72 5.38 3.19 0.19
N ASP A 73 5.45 2.35 -0.83
CA ASP A 73 4.26 1.96 -1.62
C ASP A 73 3.25 1.10 -0.86
N TRP A 74 3.64 0.47 0.25
CA TRP A 74 2.72 -0.16 1.21
C TRP A 74 2.02 0.85 2.14
N CYS A 75 2.53 2.08 2.28
CA CYS A 75 2.00 3.06 3.23
C CYS A 75 0.69 3.67 2.72
N PRO A 76 -0.42 3.61 3.48
CA PRO A 76 -1.71 4.13 3.02
C PRO A 76 -1.70 5.64 2.81
N ILE A 77 -0.97 6.38 3.65
CA ILE A 77 -0.85 7.85 3.53
C ILE A 77 -0.01 8.22 2.30
N GLY A 78 1.04 7.44 2.02
CA GLY A 78 1.80 7.56 0.79
C GLY A 78 0.94 7.28 -0.45
N ALA A 79 0.06 6.29 -0.36
CA ALA A 79 -0.91 6.00 -1.42
C ALA A 79 -1.89 7.15 -1.64
N CYS A 80 -2.38 7.84 -0.59
CA CYS A 80 -3.21 9.04 -0.76
C CYS A 80 -2.51 10.11 -1.62
N ALA A 81 -1.26 10.44 -1.29
CA ALA A 81 -0.47 11.42 -2.04
C ALA A 81 -0.16 10.94 -3.48
N HIS A 82 0.12 9.66 -3.67
CA HIS A 82 0.39 9.09 -4.99
C HIS A 82 -0.84 9.10 -5.88
N ILE A 83 -2.02 8.73 -5.36
CA ILE A 83 -3.29 8.79 -6.09
C ILE A 83 -3.59 10.25 -6.49
N ALA A 84 -3.41 11.21 -5.57
CA ALA A 84 -3.62 12.62 -5.87
C ALA A 84 -2.71 13.11 -7.02
N LEU A 85 -1.44 12.72 -7.04
CA LEU A 85 -0.51 13.06 -8.14
C LEU A 85 -0.89 12.39 -9.46
N LEU A 86 -1.32 11.13 -9.43
CA LEU A 86 -1.76 10.39 -10.62
C LEU A 86 -3.03 10.99 -11.23
N GLU A 87 -3.97 11.48 -10.41
CA GLU A 87 -5.16 12.21 -10.89
C GLU A 87 -4.79 13.51 -11.63
N LYS A 88 -3.69 14.15 -11.23
CA LYS A 88 -3.14 15.33 -11.92
C LYS A 88 -2.43 14.97 -13.21
N ASP A 89 -1.77 13.81 -13.28
CA ASP A 89 -1.04 13.33 -14.47
C ASP A 89 -1.96 12.80 -15.58
N TRP A 90 -3.09 12.19 -15.22
CA TRP A 90 -3.98 11.49 -16.15
C TRP A 90 -4.45 12.34 -17.34
N GLU A 91 -4.86 13.59 -17.09
CA GLU A 91 -5.44 14.42 -18.15
C GLU A 91 -4.44 14.95 -19.18
N VAL A 92 -3.14 14.94 -18.88
CA VAL A 92 -2.11 15.27 -19.90
C VAL A 92 -2.21 14.29 -21.08
N ARG A 93 -2.71 13.07 -20.84
CA ARG A 93 -2.75 11.99 -21.84
C ARG A 93 -4.02 11.98 -22.70
N ASP A 94 -5.14 12.53 -22.22
CA ASP A 94 -6.44 12.44 -22.90
C ASP A 94 -6.68 13.58 -23.92
N THR A 95 -6.03 14.73 -23.73
CA THR A 95 -6.22 15.89 -24.63
C THR A 95 -5.56 15.78 -26.00
N THR A 96 -4.77 14.72 -26.27
CA THR A 96 -4.04 14.52 -27.54
C THR A 96 -4.72 13.62 -28.57
N PHE A 97 -5.99 13.23 -28.38
CA PHE A 97 -6.75 12.38 -29.32
C PHE A 97 -7.06 13.02 -30.70
N GLY A 98 -6.40 14.13 -31.06
CA GLY A 98 -6.62 14.85 -32.33
C GLY A 98 -5.61 14.58 -33.46
N ASP A 99 -4.43 14.00 -33.20
CA ASP A 99 -3.49 13.68 -34.28
C ASP A 99 -2.49 12.59 -33.83
N CYS A 100 -2.49 11.46 -34.54
CA CYS A 100 -1.83 10.21 -34.17
C CYS A 100 -0.30 10.20 -34.35
N SER A 101 0.40 11.32 -34.20
CA SER A 101 1.85 11.29 -34.05
C SER A 101 2.18 11.00 -32.59
N VAL A 102 2.38 9.71 -32.29
CA VAL A 102 2.90 9.18 -31.03
C VAL A 102 4.34 9.67 -30.87
N ASP A 103 4.51 10.94 -30.52
CA ASP A 103 5.75 11.41 -29.95
C ASP A 103 5.79 10.88 -28.51
N ASP A 104 6.77 10.00 -28.26
CA ASP A 104 7.07 9.23 -27.05
C ASP A 104 7.46 10.12 -25.84
N LYS A 105 6.94 11.35 -25.78
CA LYS A 105 7.30 12.43 -24.85
C LYS A 105 6.15 12.86 -23.95
N ASN A 106 5.23 11.96 -23.61
CA ASN A 106 4.33 12.20 -22.49
C ASN A 106 5.12 12.03 -21.18
N GLU A 107 5.90 13.06 -20.89
CA GLU A 107 6.71 13.14 -19.68
C GLU A 107 5.78 13.32 -18.49
N SER A 108 5.79 12.36 -17.56
CA SER A 108 5.05 12.44 -16.28
C SER A 108 5.23 13.80 -15.61
N LEU A 109 4.14 14.35 -15.05
CA LEU A 109 4.14 15.62 -14.31
C LEU A 109 4.99 15.57 -13.04
N PHE A 110 5.22 14.38 -12.48
CA PHE A 110 5.93 14.19 -11.22
C PHE A 110 6.90 13.01 -11.31
N THR A 111 7.78 12.90 -10.32
CA THR A 111 8.67 11.75 -10.14
C THR A 111 8.40 11.06 -8.81
N VAL A 112 8.65 9.75 -8.76
CA VAL A 112 8.53 8.94 -7.54
C VAL A 112 9.89 8.42 -7.14
N VAL A 113 10.16 8.45 -5.84
CA VAL A 113 11.28 7.75 -5.22
C VAL A 113 10.73 6.83 -4.14
N HIS A 114 10.93 5.53 -4.32
CA HIS A 114 10.57 4.53 -3.33
C HIS A 114 11.51 4.63 -2.13
N VAL A 115 10.94 4.57 -0.93
CA VAL A 115 11.68 4.64 0.34
C VAL A 115 11.34 3.44 1.20
N CYS A 116 12.35 2.69 1.63
CA CYS A 116 12.18 1.55 2.52
C CYS A 116 12.68 1.85 3.94
N GLN A 117 11.78 2.24 4.85
CA GLN A 117 12.14 2.56 6.25
C GLN A 117 12.73 1.40 7.06
N ALA A 118 12.50 0.15 6.64
CA ALA A 118 13.16 -1.01 7.25
C ALA A 118 14.67 -1.01 6.99
N LEU A 119 15.11 -0.36 5.90
CA LEU A 119 16.50 -0.21 5.48
C LEU A 119 17.08 1.15 5.90
N ALA A 120 16.58 1.75 6.99
CA ALA A 120 16.88 3.16 7.30
C ALA A 120 18.37 3.46 7.52
N ASN A 121 19.18 2.49 7.99
CA ASN A 121 20.62 2.68 8.17
C ASN A 121 21.43 2.18 6.98
N HIS A 122 20.76 1.70 5.94
CA HIS A 122 21.37 1.19 4.73
C HIS A 122 21.37 2.23 3.64
N ASP A 123 22.32 2.04 2.75
CA ASP A 123 22.55 2.89 1.61
C ASP A 123 21.52 2.61 0.49
N ASP A 124 20.23 2.57 0.83
CA ASP A 124 19.15 2.72 -0.15
C ASP A 124 19.11 4.18 -0.63
N GLY A 125 19.03 4.38 -1.95
CA GLY A 125 19.02 5.72 -2.54
C GLY A 125 17.85 6.58 -2.06
N GLY A 126 16.68 5.96 -1.87
CA GLY A 126 15.50 6.64 -1.34
C GLY A 126 15.67 7.07 0.12
N MET A 127 16.19 6.18 0.98
CA MET A 127 16.48 6.50 2.38
C MET A 127 17.59 7.54 2.52
N ARG A 128 18.67 7.48 1.73
CA ARG A 128 19.73 8.51 1.69
C ARG A 128 19.14 9.87 1.35
N LEU A 129 18.36 9.94 0.27
CA LEU A 129 17.72 11.17 -0.15
C LEU A 129 16.78 11.69 0.95
N LEU A 130 15.95 10.82 1.53
CA LEU A 130 15.07 11.18 2.63
C LEU A 130 15.84 11.76 3.82
N LYS A 131 16.89 11.08 4.29
CA LYS A 131 17.76 11.58 5.38
C LYS A 131 18.37 12.92 5.02
N LYS A 132 18.89 13.08 3.81
CA LYS A 132 19.51 14.31 3.33
C LYS A 132 18.54 15.50 3.35
N ILE A 133 17.28 15.28 2.98
CA ILE A 133 16.28 16.36 2.93
C ILE A 133 15.62 16.61 4.31
N THR A 134 15.45 15.59 5.17
CA THR A 134 14.75 15.76 6.45
C THR A 134 15.67 16.01 7.64
N SER A 135 16.98 15.76 7.54
CA SER A 135 17.88 15.93 8.68
C SER A 135 18.14 17.40 8.98
N PRO A 136 17.87 17.88 10.21
CA PRO A 136 18.22 19.23 10.61
C PRO A 136 19.75 19.40 10.58
N LYS A 137 20.23 20.54 10.08
CA LYS A 137 21.67 20.86 10.05
C LYS A 137 22.26 20.81 11.47
N GLY A 138 22.94 19.72 11.82
CA GLY A 138 23.64 19.54 13.11
C GLY A 138 22.85 18.84 14.23
N GLY A 139 21.68 18.25 13.95
CA GLY A 139 20.90 17.49 14.95
C GLY A 139 21.08 15.96 14.84
N LYS A 140 20.74 15.23 15.91
CA LYS A 140 20.63 13.76 15.87
C LYS A 140 19.69 13.33 14.73
N GLU A 141 20.08 12.30 13.97
CA GLU A 141 19.28 11.75 12.87
C GLU A 141 17.87 11.37 13.37
N ALA A 142 16.87 12.21 13.07
CA ALA A 142 15.49 11.79 13.09
C ALA A 142 15.25 11.06 11.76
N VAL A 143 14.93 9.77 11.82
CA VAL A 143 14.48 9.04 10.64
C VAL A 143 13.25 9.77 10.09
N GLY A 144 13.35 10.28 8.86
CA GLY A 144 12.28 11.04 8.23
C GLY A 144 11.00 10.21 8.14
N ASN A 145 9.86 10.84 8.42
CA ASN A 145 8.55 10.24 8.16
C ASN A 145 8.25 10.32 6.66
N THR A 146 7.60 9.28 6.12
CA THR A 146 7.02 9.30 4.77
C THR A 146 5.49 9.36 4.87
N PRO A 147 4.79 9.94 3.87
CA PRO A 147 5.33 10.50 2.63
C PRO A 147 5.98 11.88 2.78
N VAL A 148 6.90 12.19 1.84
CA VAL A 148 7.50 13.52 1.66
C VAL A 148 7.35 13.94 0.21
N LEU A 149 6.88 15.16 -0.02
CA LEU A 149 6.88 15.79 -1.34
C LEU A 149 7.95 16.87 -1.38
N VAL A 150 8.82 16.81 -2.38
CA VAL A 150 9.70 17.92 -2.73
C VAL A 150 9.13 18.66 -3.93
N HIS A 151 8.80 19.93 -3.78
CA HIS A 151 8.19 20.74 -4.82
C HIS A 151 8.65 22.20 -4.72
N GLU A 152 9.18 22.77 -5.81
CA GLU A 152 9.69 24.16 -5.86
C GLU A 152 10.67 24.51 -4.73
N SER A 153 11.63 23.62 -4.44
CA SER A 153 12.58 23.71 -3.31
C SER A 153 11.96 23.62 -1.90
N ASN A 154 10.65 23.42 -1.79
CA ASN A 154 9.98 23.17 -0.52
C ASN A 154 9.97 21.68 -0.22
N ILE A 155 10.09 21.34 1.07
CA ILE A 155 9.99 19.98 1.58
C ILE A 155 8.72 19.92 2.42
N ILE A 156 7.74 19.15 1.94
CA ILE A 156 6.40 19.07 2.53
C ILE A 156 6.25 17.66 3.08
N ILE A 157 6.11 17.56 4.40
CA ILE A 157 6.09 16.29 5.12
C ILE A 157 4.72 16.14 5.75
N GLU A 158 4.09 15.00 5.50
CA GLU A 158 2.90 14.60 6.22
C GLU A 158 3.26 13.49 7.20
N SER A 159 3.26 13.82 8.49
CA SER A 159 3.44 12.83 9.55
C SER A 159 2.08 12.49 10.13
N CYS A 160 1.67 11.23 10.01
CA CYS A 160 0.67 10.72 10.94
C CYS A 160 1.39 10.20 12.17
N SER A 161 1.40 11.02 13.22
CA SER A 161 1.67 10.50 14.56
C SER A 161 0.51 9.58 14.97
N ARG A 162 0.84 8.41 15.53
CA ARG A 162 -0.16 7.53 16.15
C ARG A 162 -0.99 8.34 17.15
N GLY A 163 -2.29 8.44 16.90
CA GLY A 163 -3.24 9.13 17.77
C GLY A 163 -3.65 10.54 17.32
N SER A 164 -3.13 11.09 16.21
CA SER A 164 -3.63 12.39 15.72
C SER A 164 -5.08 12.32 15.22
N GLY A 165 -5.58 11.12 14.93
CA GLY A 165 -6.97 10.88 14.52
C GLY A 165 -7.41 11.65 13.28
N LEU A 166 -6.48 12.28 12.55
CA LEU A 166 -6.74 13.05 11.34
C LEU A 166 -6.40 12.15 10.14
N LEU A 167 -7.32 12.04 9.20
CA LEU A 167 -7.01 11.47 7.88
C LEU A 167 -5.97 12.39 7.23
N GLY A 168 -4.80 11.85 6.89
CA GLY A 168 -3.69 12.59 6.31
C GLY A 168 -4.08 13.22 4.98
N LEU A 169 -4.32 14.53 4.99
CA LEU A 169 -4.90 15.30 3.90
C LEU A 169 -4.14 16.59 3.61
N LEU A 170 -3.15 16.94 4.42
CA LEU A 170 -2.40 18.17 4.19
C LEU A 170 -1.60 18.04 2.88
N LEU A 171 -0.99 16.88 2.64
CA LEU A 171 -0.21 16.68 1.44
C LEU A 171 -1.09 16.46 0.19
N PRO A 172 -2.12 15.58 0.18
CA PRO A 172 -3.08 15.51 -0.94
C PRO A 172 -3.75 16.86 -1.24
N GLY A 173 -4.12 17.62 -0.21
CA GLY A 173 -4.70 18.96 -0.37
C GLY A 173 -3.73 19.97 -0.99
N TYR A 174 -2.45 19.94 -0.60
CA TYR A 174 -1.41 20.74 -1.25
C TYR A 174 -1.20 20.33 -2.71
N ILE A 175 -1.16 19.02 -3.00
CA ILE A 175 -1.03 18.50 -4.37
C ILE A 175 -2.18 19.01 -5.23
N ASP A 176 -3.41 18.99 -4.71
CA ASP A 176 -4.57 19.48 -5.44
C ASP A 176 -4.47 20.95 -5.87
N GLU A 177 -3.96 21.80 -4.96
CA GLU A 177 -3.84 23.24 -5.18
C GLU A 177 -2.61 23.64 -6.00
N ALA A 178 -1.48 22.94 -5.81
CA ALA A 178 -0.17 23.39 -6.29
C ALA A 178 0.37 22.58 -7.48
N VAL A 179 -0.07 21.33 -7.68
CA VAL A 179 0.48 20.44 -8.70
C VAL A 179 -0.53 20.21 -9.82
N GLY A 180 -0.25 20.78 -11.00
CA GLY A 180 -1.17 20.73 -12.13
C GLY A 180 -2.41 21.61 -11.92
N ARG A 181 -2.92 22.22 -12.99
CA ARG A 181 -4.07 23.17 -12.90
C ARG A 181 -5.41 22.57 -13.30
N LYS A 182 -5.42 21.32 -13.76
CA LYS A 182 -6.61 20.64 -14.26
C LYS A 182 -6.95 19.45 -13.34
N ASN A 183 -8.21 19.01 -13.32
CA ASN A 183 -8.80 18.10 -12.33
C ASN A 183 -8.70 18.58 -10.88
N SER A 184 -9.63 19.45 -10.45
CA SER A 184 -9.75 19.71 -9.02
C SER A 184 -10.29 18.47 -8.30
N LEU A 185 -9.61 18.10 -7.22
CA LEU A 185 -10.00 17.04 -6.28
C LEU A 185 -10.90 17.60 -5.17
N ARG A 186 -11.26 18.87 -5.26
CA ARG A 186 -12.22 19.55 -4.42
C ARG A 186 -13.44 19.95 -5.25
N PRO A 187 -14.64 19.94 -4.65
CA PRO A 187 -15.80 20.55 -5.28
C PRO A 187 -15.57 22.04 -5.52
N ASP A 188 -16.11 22.55 -6.62
CA ASP A 188 -16.04 23.96 -7.02
C ASP A 188 -17.07 24.83 -6.28
N ASP A 189 -18.13 24.20 -5.76
CA ASP A 189 -19.16 24.84 -4.96
C ASP A 189 -18.88 24.76 -3.45
N ALA A 190 -19.32 25.78 -2.71
CA ALA A 190 -19.07 25.89 -1.27
C ALA A 190 -19.76 24.78 -0.45
N VAL A 191 -20.89 24.26 -0.92
CA VAL A 191 -21.65 23.21 -0.21
C VAL A 191 -20.95 21.87 -0.40
N GLY A 192 -20.54 21.53 -1.62
CA GLY A 192 -19.70 20.37 -1.91
C GLY A 192 -18.41 20.39 -1.10
N LEU A 193 -17.71 21.53 -1.07
CA LEU A 193 -16.48 21.67 -0.28
C LEU A 193 -16.73 21.48 1.22
N TYR A 194 -17.83 22.04 1.75
CA TYR A 194 -18.23 21.82 3.15
C TYR A 194 -18.52 20.34 3.42
N ASN A 195 -19.29 19.68 2.55
CA ASN A 195 -19.65 18.26 2.70
C ASN A 195 -18.42 17.36 2.66
N MET A 196 -17.48 17.61 1.74
CA MET A 196 -16.21 16.89 1.65
C MET A 196 -15.41 17.02 2.95
N ASN A 197 -15.22 18.24 3.45
CA ASN A 197 -14.48 18.47 4.69
C ASN A 197 -15.19 17.87 5.92
N LEU A 198 -16.51 17.98 5.98
CA LEU A 198 -17.31 17.39 7.05
C LEU A 198 -17.21 15.86 7.04
N PHE A 199 -17.27 15.23 5.86
CA PHE A 199 -17.12 13.79 5.69
C PHE A 199 -15.75 13.33 6.23
N ILE A 200 -14.69 13.95 5.74
CA ILE A 200 -13.31 13.72 6.19
C ILE A 200 -13.20 13.83 7.72
N GLN A 201 -13.72 14.91 8.30
CA GLN A 201 -13.61 15.15 9.73
C GLN A 201 -14.40 14.11 10.53
N ARG A 202 -15.60 13.74 10.07
CA ARG A 202 -16.47 12.77 10.75
C ARG A 202 -15.85 11.37 10.78
N HIS A 203 -15.14 10.99 9.73
CA HIS A 203 -14.57 9.65 9.59
C HIS A 203 -13.07 9.59 9.89
N SER A 204 -12.53 10.62 10.54
CA SER A 204 -11.09 10.79 10.74
C SER A 204 -10.46 9.67 11.60
N ASN A 205 -11.25 9.04 12.47
CA ASN A 205 -10.85 7.91 13.30
C ASN A 205 -10.60 6.60 12.53
N LEU A 206 -10.95 6.51 11.25
CA LEU A 206 -10.77 5.31 10.44
C LEU A 206 -9.33 4.79 10.48
N LEU A 207 -8.37 5.69 10.24
CA LEU A 207 -6.94 5.38 10.27
C LEU A 207 -6.49 4.79 11.60
N TYR A 208 -6.90 5.42 12.71
CA TYR A 208 -6.57 4.94 14.05
C TYR A 208 -7.14 3.54 14.31
N LEU A 209 -8.42 3.33 14.01
CA LEU A 209 -9.07 2.03 14.25
C LEU A 209 -8.45 0.91 13.42
N VAL A 210 -8.07 1.18 12.17
CA VAL A 210 -7.41 0.20 11.30
C VAL A 210 -6.00 -0.12 11.81
N ASP A 211 -5.12 0.87 12.04
CA ASP A 211 -3.74 0.62 12.51
C ASP A 211 -3.74 -0.07 13.89
N GLU A 212 -4.59 0.40 14.81
CA GLU A 212 -4.66 -0.16 16.16
C GLU A 212 -5.20 -1.60 16.15
N LEU A 213 -6.22 -1.90 15.33
CA LEU A 213 -6.74 -3.27 15.21
C LEU A 213 -5.72 -4.23 14.57
N ILE A 214 -4.95 -3.76 13.59
CA ILE A 214 -3.83 -4.50 13.01
C ILE A 214 -2.79 -4.79 14.09
N CYS A 215 -2.36 -3.79 14.88
CA CYS A 215 -1.25 -3.97 15.81
C CYS A 215 -1.62 -4.55 17.19
N SER A 216 -2.89 -4.51 17.59
CA SER A 216 -3.31 -4.91 18.94
C SER A 216 -3.16 -6.43 19.16
N GLN A 217 -2.46 -6.79 20.24
CA GLN A 217 -2.28 -8.19 20.68
C GLN A 217 -3.35 -8.63 21.69
N SER A 218 -4.01 -7.68 22.35
CA SER A 218 -5.03 -7.97 23.38
C SER A 218 -6.35 -8.40 22.74
N SER A 219 -6.86 -9.59 23.08
CA SER A 219 -8.15 -10.09 22.57
C SER A 219 -9.32 -9.18 22.93
N ILE A 220 -9.39 -8.73 24.19
CA ILE A 220 -10.45 -7.82 24.67
C ILE A 220 -10.39 -6.48 23.93
N HIS A 221 -9.18 -5.94 23.74
CA HIS A 221 -9.01 -4.68 23.02
C HIS A 221 -9.41 -4.83 21.55
N ARG A 222 -9.01 -5.93 20.90
CA ARG A 222 -9.42 -6.24 19.51
C ARG A 222 -10.93 -6.34 19.35
N LEU A 223 -11.65 -6.98 20.27
CA LEU A 223 -13.11 -7.06 20.20
C LEU A 223 -13.75 -5.66 20.23
N LYS A 224 -13.24 -4.77 21.10
CA LYS A 224 -13.69 -3.38 21.16
C LYS A 224 -13.38 -2.65 19.85
N LEU A 225 -12.14 -2.69 19.38
CA LEU A 225 -11.72 -2.03 18.13
C LEU A 225 -12.51 -2.53 16.92
N SER A 226 -12.77 -3.84 16.81
CA SER A 226 -13.61 -4.40 15.76
C SER A 226 -15.04 -3.88 15.83
N SER A 227 -15.62 -3.78 17.03
CA SER A 227 -16.96 -3.20 17.22
C SER A 227 -17.00 -1.72 16.81
N ASP A 228 -16.00 -0.95 17.23
CA ASP A 228 -15.90 0.48 16.92
C ASP A 228 -15.68 0.71 15.42
N LEU A 229 -14.82 -0.09 14.78
CA LEU A 229 -14.60 -0.06 13.33
C LEU A 229 -15.87 -0.42 12.56
N LEU A 230 -16.58 -1.47 12.96
CA LEU A 230 -17.84 -1.85 12.32
C LEU A 230 -18.90 -0.75 12.45
N SER A 231 -18.98 -0.09 13.60
CA SER A 231 -19.87 1.07 13.82
C SER A 231 -19.52 2.24 12.88
N LEU A 232 -18.23 2.53 12.72
CA LEU A 232 -17.76 3.55 11.80
C LEU A 232 -18.09 3.20 10.34
N LEU A 233 -17.87 1.95 9.91
CA LEU A 233 -18.21 1.51 8.55
C LEU A 233 -19.71 1.59 8.26
N LYS A 234 -20.57 1.28 9.23
CA LYS A 234 -22.03 1.50 9.13
C LYS A 234 -22.36 2.98 8.94
N THR A 235 -21.63 3.86 9.61
CA THR A 235 -21.83 5.31 9.47
C THR A 235 -21.40 5.79 8.07
N ILE A 236 -20.27 5.30 7.56
CA ILE A 236 -19.80 5.60 6.20
C ILE A 236 -20.82 5.11 5.16
N ASP A 237 -21.31 3.87 5.28
CA ASP A 237 -22.34 3.32 4.37
C ASP A 237 -23.64 4.14 4.41
N SER A 238 -24.05 4.57 5.61
CA SER A 238 -25.22 5.44 5.79
C SER A 238 -25.02 6.83 5.20
N ASP A 239 -23.81 7.39 5.27
CA ASP A 239 -23.48 8.69 4.69
C ASP A 239 -23.39 8.61 3.16
N LEU A 240 -22.84 7.54 2.59
CA LEU A 240 -22.85 7.26 1.14
C LEU A 240 -24.27 7.28 0.57
N HIS A 241 -25.25 6.73 1.29
CA HIS A 241 -26.65 6.73 0.85
C HIS A 241 -27.29 8.13 0.76
N LYS A 242 -26.68 9.16 1.36
CA LYS A 242 -27.23 10.53 1.37
C LYS A 242 -26.83 11.35 0.15
N PHE A 243 -25.79 10.93 -0.56
CA PHE A 243 -25.30 11.63 -1.74
C PHE A 243 -25.71 10.87 -3.00
N GLU A 244 -26.07 11.60 -4.05
CA GLU A 244 -26.28 11.01 -5.37
C GLU A 244 -24.94 10.91 -6.09
N GLY A 245 -24.59 9.70 -6.54
CA GLY A 245 -23.39 9.44 -7.32
C GLY A 245 -22.55 8.28 -6.76
N PRO A 246 -21.48 7.88 -7.47
CA PRO A 246 -20.67 6.73 -7.11
C PRO A 246 -19.59 7.01 -6.05
N TYR A 247 -19.38 8.27 -5.66
CA TYR A 247 -18.29 8.70 -4.77
C TYR A 247 -18.82 9.26 -3.44
N LEU A 248 -17.93 9.41 -2.44
CA LEU A 248 -18.31 9.73 -1.06
C LEU A 248 -19.05 11.07 -0.91
N CYS A 249 -18.86 11.99 -1.86
CA CYS A 249 -19.44 13.32 -1.84
C CYS A 249 -20.28 13.61 -3.10
N GLY A 250 -20.73 12.56 -3.79
CA GLY A 250 -21.63 12.64 -4.93
C GLY A 250 -21.02 12.14 -6.24
N GLU A 251 -21.22 12.88 -7.33
CA GLU A 251 -20.76 12.51 -8.68
C GLU A 251 -19.26 12.73 -8.92
N GLN A 252 -18.62 13.62 -8.16
CA GLN A 252 -17.20 13.94 -8.31
C GLN A 252 -16.33 13.06 -7.39
N PHE A 253 -15.23 12.55 -7.94
CA PHE A 253 -14.16 11.92 -7.14
C PHE A 253 -13.34 13.00 -6.46
N THR A 254 -13.22 12.94 -5.13
CA THR A 254 -12.65 14.03 -4.33
C THR A 254 -11.53 13.55 -3.39
N LEU A 255 -10.93 14.49 -2.66
CA LEU A 255 -10.01 14.19 -1.56
C LEU A 255 -10.64 13.27 -0.49
N ALA A 256 -11.97 13.27 -0.32
CA ALA A 256 -12.63 12.33 0.58
C ALA A 256 -12.40 10.88 0.13
N ASP A 257 -12.57 10.58 -1.16
CA ASP A 257 -12.37 9.23 -1.69
C ASP A 257 -10.91 8.79 -1.57
N ILE A 258 -9.99 9.69 -1.93
CA ILE A 258 -8.55 9.46 -1.87
C ILE A 258 -8.09 9.13 -0.45
N CYS A 259 -8.62 9.83 0.56
CA CYS A 259 -8.17 9.60 1.94
C CYS A 259 -8.80 8.39 2.61
N VAL A 260 -9.93 7.88 2.11
CA VAL A 260 -10.60 6.69 2.68
C VAL A 260 -10.12 5.41 2.02
N TYR A 261 -9.93 5.41 0.69
CA TYR A 261 -9.70 4.18 -0.07
C TYR A 261 -8.51 3.34 0.40
N PRO A 262 -7.29 3.89 0.63
CA PRO A 262 -6.15 3.08 1.05
C PRO A 262 -6.37 2.34 2.38
N PHE A 263 -7.21 2.87 3.26
CA PHE A 263 -7.55 2.21 4.52
C PHE A 263 -8.62 1.13 4.32
N LEU A 264 -9.58 1.34 3.43
CA LEU A 264 -10.55 0.31 3.07
C LEU A 264 -9.88 -0.87 2.35
N GLU A 265 -8.87 -0.62 1.50
CA GLU A 265 -8.01 -1.68 0.93
C GLU A 265 -7.39 -2.54 2.03
N GLN A 266 -6.88 -1.93 3.11
CA GLN A 266 -6.32 -2.68 4.24
C GLN A 266 -7.37 -3.47 5.02
N ILE A 267 -8.59 -2.96 5.15
CA ILE A 267 -9.68 -3.71 5.75
C ILE A 267 -9.96 -4.98 4.93
N VAL A 268 -10.10 -4.83 3.61
CA VAL A 268 -10.42 -5.92 2.67
C VAL A 268 -9.28 -6.94 2.57
N VAL A 269 -8.03 -6.49 2.57
CA VAL A 269 -6.85 -7.35 2.36
C VAL A 269 -6.25 -7.86 3.67
N VAL A 270 -5.88 -6.93 4.56
CA VAL A 270 -5.02 -7.21 5.71
C VAL A 270 -5.85 -7.68 6.91
N LEU A 271 -6.91 -6.95 7.27
CA LEU A 271 -7.73 -7.30 8.43
C LEU A 271 -8.56 -8.56 8.21
N SER A 272 -9.03 -8.80 6.99
CA SER A 272 -9.73 -10.05 6.64
C SER A 272 -8.82 -11.27 6.87
N HIS A 273 -7.54 -11.16 6.54
CA HIS A 273 -6.56 -12.22 6.72
C HIS A 273 -6.12 -12.39 8.19
N TYR A 274 -5.70 -11.32 8.86
CA TYR A 274 -5.08 -11.42 10.19
C TYR A 274 -6.06 -11.33 11.36
N ARG A 275 -7.26 -10.79 11.14
CA ARG A 275 -8.23 -10.49 12.20
C ARG A 275 -9.60 -11.11 11.96
N ASN A 276 -9.78 -11.85 10.86
CA ASN A 276 -11.09 -12.37 10.45
C ASN A 276 -12.18 -11.29 10.46
N PHE A 277 -11.78 -10.05 10.15
CA PHE A 277 -12.69 -8.92 10.09
C PHE A 277 -13.07 -8.68 8.63
N PHE A 278 -14.36 -8.76 8.34
CA PHE A 278 -14.89 -8.60 6.99
C PHE A 278 -15.91 -7.47 6.99
N ILE A 279 -15.96 -6.72 5.89
CA ILE A 279 -17.05 -5.77 5.65
C ILE A 279 -18.35 -6.60 5.50
N PRO A 280 -19.38 -6.38 6.33
CA PRO A 280 -20.62 -7.14 6.21
C PRO A 280 -21.27 -6.93 4.84
N PRO A 281 -21.82 -7.98 4.19
CA PRO A 281 -22.49 -7.85 2.89
C PRO A 281 -23.70 -6.90 2.89
N SER A 282 -24.24 -6.57 4.07
CA SER A 282 -25.32 -5.59 4.22
C SER A 282 -24.88 -4.14 4.01
N LEU A 283 -23.58 -3.84 4.00
CA LEU A 283 -23.04 -2.49 3.74
C LEU A 283 -22.86 -2.30 2.23
N THR A 284 -23.98 -2.34 1.50
CA THR A 284 -24.01 -2.45 0.04
C THR A 284 -23.47 -1.19 -0.66
N HIS A 285 -23.69 0.00 -0.09
CA HIS A 285 -23.21 1.24 -0.68
C HIS A 285 -21.70 1.34 -0.55
N LEU A 286 -21.16 0.98 0.62
CA LEU A 286 -19.72 0.94 0.85
C LEU A 286 -19.01 -0.07 -0.08
N ILE A 287 -19.59 -1.26 -0.27
CA ILE A 287 -19.04 -2.27 -1.20
C ILE A 287 -19.06 -1.74 -2.64
N THR A 288 -20.18 -1.16 -3.08
CA THR A 288 -20.31 -0.60 -4.43
C THR A 288 -19.33 0.55 -4.67
N TRP A 289 -19.17 1.43 -3.67
CA TRP A 289 -18.19 2.51 -3.69
C TRP A 289 -16.76 1.95 -3.81
N TYR A 290 -16.40 0.94 -3.00
CA TYR A 290 -15.07 0.33 -3.03
C TYR A 290 -14.76 -0.26 -4.41
N ASP A 291 -15.70 -1.03 -4.97
CA ASP A 291 -15.57 -1.61 -6.31
C ASP A 291 -15.39 -0.51 -7.36
N THR A 292 -16.18 0.56 -7.29
CA THR A 292 -16.11 1.68 -8.22
C THR A 292 -14.78 2.43 -8.13
N VAL A 293 -14.32 2.75 -6.92
CA VAL A 293 -13.06 3.47 -6.70
C VAL A 293 -11.85 2.61 -7.07
N SER A 294 -11.88 1.30 -6.78
CA SER A 294 -10.78 0.38 -7.14
C SER A 294 -10.53 0.30 -8.64
N GLN A 295 -11.57 0.50 -9.46
CA GLN A 295 -11.48 0.51 -10.92
C GLN A 295 -11.03 1.85 -11.50
N ARG A 296 -10.99 2.91 -10.69
CA ARG A 296 -10.53 4.23 -11.13
C ARG A 296 -9.06 4.16 -11.52
N HIS A 297 -8.69 4.75 -12.67
CA HIS A 297 -7.36 4.57 -13.24
C HIS A 297 -6.22 4.91 -12.26
N ALA A 298 -6.22 6.10 -11.67
CA ALA A 298 -5.16 6.52 -10.72
C ALA A 298 -5.07 5.58 -9.51
N VAL A 299 -6.22 5.10 -9.01
CA VAL A 299 -6.29 4.15 -7.90
C VAL A 299 -5.71 2.80 -8.30
N SER A 300 -6.14 2.26 -9.45
CA SER A 300 -5.66 0.99 -9.97
C SER A 300 -4.15 0.99 -10.22
N LEU A 301 -3.56 2.12 -10.65
CA LEU A 301 -2.12 2.28 -10.79
C LEU A 301 -1.41 2.36 -9.44
N ALA A 302 -1.96 3.14 -8.49
CA ALA A 302 -1.38 3.28 -7.16
C ALA A 302 -1.41 1.97 -6.35
N THR A 303 -2.37 1.08 -6.64
CA THR A 303 -2.51 -0.24 -6.03
C THR A 303 -2.20 -1.38 -6.99
N ALA A 304 -1.43 -1.11 -8.05
CA ALA A 304 -0.98 -2.16 -8.95
C ALA A 304 0.03 -3.10 -8.25
N ASP A 305 0.32 -4.21 -8.91
CA ASP A 305 1.44 -5.07 -8.55
C ASP A 305 2.75 -4.26 -8.52
N ARG A 306 3.68 -4.69 -7.67
CA ARG A 306 4.95 -3.99 -7.51
C ARG A 306 5.71 -3.92 -8.82
N SER A 307 6.19 -2.72 -9.13
CA SER A 307 7.16 -2.48 -10.19
C SER A 307 8.50 -3.14 -9.86
N ASP A 308 9.36 -3.32 -10.87
CA ASP A 308 10.71 -3.84 -10.64
C ASP A 308 11.51 -2.90 -9.71
N ILE A 309 11.31 -1.58 -9.83
CA ILE A 309 11.92 -0.61 -8.92
C ILE A 309 11.49 -0.89 -7.48
N SER A 310 10.18 -1.01 -7.23
CA SER A 310 9.67 -1.36 -5.90
C SER A 310 10.24 -2.71 -5.43
N MET A 311 10.19 -3.76 -6.25
CA MET A 311 10.73 -5.09 -5.94
C MET A 311 12.19 -5.06 -5.49
N ASN A 312 12.97 -4.12 -6.04
CA ASN A 312 14.39 -3.96 -5.74
C ASN A 312 14.67 -3.00 -4.56
N THR A 313 13.72 -2.12 -4.22
CA THR A 313 13.86 -1.18 -3.10
C THR A 313 13.48 -1.79 -1.75
N TYR A 314 12.43 -2.61 -1.68
CA TYR A 314 11.97 -3.19 -0.41
C TYR A 314 12.46 -4.62 -0.19
N CYS A 315 12.65 -5.01 1.07
CA CYS A 315 13.10 -6.35 1.45
C CYS A 315 12.07 -7.47 1.24
N TYR A 316 10.82 -7.11 0.94
CA TYR A 316 9.69 -8.01 0.75
C TYR A 316 9.71 -8.72 -0.62
N GLU A 317 9.25 -9.96 -0.70
CA GLU A 317 9.35 -10.82 -1.88
C GLU A 317 8.10 -10.84 -2.76
N GLN A 318 6.94 -10.55 -2.21
CA GLN A 318 5.69 -10.69 -2.94
C GLN A 318 5.56 -9.56 -3.96
N LYS A 319 5.27 -9.93 -5.21
CA LYS A 319 5.01 -9.00 -6.31
C LYS A 319 3.55 -8.53 -6.34
N GLY A 320 2.62 -9.48 -6.14
CA GLY A 320 1.19 -9.20 -6.18
C GLY A 320 0.79 -8.24 -5.07
N ARG A 321 0.04 -7.17 -5.37
CA ARG A 321 -0.31 -6.12 -4.39
C ARG A 321 -0.88 -6.69 -3.08
N LYS A 322 -1.84 -7.61 -3.20
CA LYS A 322 -2.50 -8.25 -2.06
C LYS A 322 -1.50 -9.01 -1.19
N GLN A 323 -0.71 -9.91 -1.81
CA GLN A 323 0.27 -10.73 -1.11
C GLN A 323 1.38 -9.88 -0.50
N TYR A 324 1.76 -8.80 -1.18
CA TYR A 324 2.71 -7.82 -0.69
C TYR A 324 2.24 -7.11 0.57
N LEU A 325 1.00 -6.59 0.57
CA LEU A 325 0.45 -5.99 1.78
C LEU A 325 0.41 -6.99 2.94
N LEU A 326 0.02 -8.24 2.69
CA LEU A 326 0.05 -9.27 3.73
C LEU A 326 1.46 -9.44 4.30
N GLU A 327 2.47 -9.65 3.44
CA GLU A 327 3.86 -9.84 3.86
C GLU A 327 4.40 -8.66 4.69
N VAL A 328 4.12 -7.42 4.26
CA VAL A 328 4.52 -6.21 4.98
C VAL A 328 3.88 -6.15 6.36
N TYR A 329 2.57 -6.37 6.44
CA TYR A 329 1.82 -6.26 7.68
C TYR A 329 2.06 -7.44 8.62
N GLU A 330 2.42 -8.62 8.10
CA GLU A 330 2.91 -9.74 8.90
C GLU A 330 4.16 -9.36 9.69
N SER A 331 5.14 -8.79 8.98
CA SER A 331 6.39 -8.30 9.57
C SER A 331 6.12 -7.23 10.63
N GLN A 332 5.14 -6.35 10.41
CA GLN A 332 4.73 -5.35 11.40
C GLN A 332 4.10 -6.00 12.64
N VAL A 333 3.15 -6.92 12.47
CA VAL A 333 2.41 -7.55 13.58
C VAL A 333 3.33 -8.39 14.45
N ARG A 334 4.36 -9.01 13.86
CA ARG A 334 5.36 -9.80 14.59
C ARG A 334 6.43 -8.96 15.27
N GLY A 335 6.42 -7.63 15.08
CA GLY A 335 7.45 -6.75 15.62
C GLY A 335 8.83 -6.94 14.95
N GLU A 336 8.87 -7.63 13.81
CA GLU A 336 10.13 -7.99 13.15
C GLU A 336 10.78 -6.77 12.47
N ARG A 337 10.10 -5.62 12.37
CA ARG A 337 10.71 -4.42 11.76
C ARG A 337 12.01 -4.00 12.45
N GLN A 338 12.05 -4.06 13.77
CA GLN A 338 13.25 -3.69 14.53
C GLN A 338 14.34 -4.76 14.36
N LEU A 339 13.95 -6.04 14.41
CA LEU A 339 14.84 -7.16 14.14
C LEU A 339 15.45 -7.07 12.74
N PHE A 340 14.65 -6.84 11.71
CA PHE A 340 15.15 -6.70 10.34
C PHE A 340 16.01 -5.47 10.16
N ARG A 341 15.72 -4.36 10.86
CA ARG A 341 16.63 -3.22 10.87
C ARG A 341 17.99 -3.62 11.45
N GLU A 342 18.01 -4.23 12.63
CA GLU A 342 19.24 -4.66 13.30
C GLU A 342 20.02 -5.69 12.47
N LEU A 343 19.34 -6.74 11.98
CA LEU A 343 19.97 -7.75 11.15
C LEU A 343 20.48 -7.17 9.83
N ASN A 344 19.74 -6.23 9.24
CA ASN A 344 20.24 -5.55 8.06
C ASN A 344 21.45 -4.70 8.45
N ASP A 345 21.46 -3.99 9.57
CA ASP A 345 22.64 -3.21 10.01
C ASP A 345 23.89 -4.08 10.21
N ASP A 346 23.70 -5.29 10.71
CA ASP A 346 24.78 -6.24 10.98
C ASP A 346 25.25 -6.99 9.72
N MET A 347 24.32 -7.39 8.84
CA MET A 347 24.56 -8.32 7.72
C MET A 347 24.31 -7.72 6.34
N GLY A 348 23.76 -6.52 6.28
CA GLY A 348 23.33 -5.83 5.08
C GLY A 348 24.54 -5.47 4.23
N GLN A 349 24.66 -6.18 3.12
CA GLN A 349 25.64 -5.92 2.09
C GLN A 349 24.94 -5.84 0.73
N ALA A 350 25.59 -5.20 -0.24
CA ALA A 350 25.03 -5.05 -1.58
C ALA A 350 24.65 -6.43 -2.16
N GLY A 351 23.39 -6.58 -2.58
CA GLY A 351 22.89 -7.84 -3.15
C GLY A 351 22.38 -8.87 -2.13
N VAL A 352 22.51 -8.61 -0.82
CA VAL A 352 21.86 -9.43 0.21
C VAL A 352 20.50 -8.83 0.55
N ASN A 353 19.52 -9.71 0.73
CA ASN A 353 18.22 -9.37 1.29
C ASN A 353 18.08 -10.15 2.59
N VAL A 354 18.37 -9.49 3.71
CA VAL A 354 18.40 -10.13 5.04
C VAL A 354 17.04 -10.68 5.45
N TYR A 355 15.95 -10.02 5.04
CA TYR A 355 14.60 -10.53 5.23
C TYR A 355 14.42 -11.91 4.58
N ARG A 356 14.87 -12.06 3.32
CA ARG A 356 14.82 -13.33 2.60
C ARG A 356 15.62 -14.42 3.32
N GLU A 357 16.83 -14.12 3.77
CA GLU A 357 17.67 -15.12 4.43
C GLU A 357 17.02 -15.67 5.71
N VAL A 358 16.46 -14.78 6.54
CA VAL A 358 15.75 -15.15 7.77
C VAL A 358 14.49 -15.97 7.45
N ILE A 359 13.66 -15.50 6.51
CA ILE A 359 12.41 -16.19 6.15
C ILE A 359 12.71 -17.55 5.51
N ASP A 360 13.75 -17.67 4.69
CA ASP A 360 14.14 -18.95 4.09
C ASP A 360 14.76 -19.92 5.11
N GLU A 361 15.47 -19.42 6.12
CA GLU A 361 15.93 -20.24 7.24
C GLU A 361 14.75 -20.76 8.08
N GLU A 362 13.78 -19.90 8.42
CA GLU A 362 12.55 -20.33 9.10
C GLU A 362 11.76 -21.37 8.30
N ARG A 363 11.60 -21.14 6.98
CA ARG A 363 10.94 -22.10 6.08
C ARG A 363 11.66 -23.43 6.09
N ARG A 364 13.00 -23.44 6.01
CA ARG A 364 13.83 -24.65 6.10
C ARG A 364 13.65 -25.38 7.43
N TYR A 365 13.62 -24.65 8.54
CA TYR A 365 13.42 -25.22 9.87
C TYR A 365 12.05 -25.90 10.00
N LYS A 366 10.96 -25.21 9.60
CA LYS A 366 9.59 -25.76 9.61
C LYS A 366 9.46 -27.02 8.74
N LEU A 367 10.11 -27.03 7.57
CA LEU A 367 10.15 -28.22 6.69
C LEU A 367 10.86 -29.41 7.35
N CYS A 368 11.91 -29.16 8.14
CA CYS A 368 12.61 -30.21 8.89
C CYS A 368 11.76 -30.79 10.03
N GLU A 369 11.03 -29.95 10.77
CA GLU A 369 10.12 -30.41 11.83
C GLU A 369 9.02 -31.33 11.29
N VAL A 370 8.35 -30.91 10.20
CA VAL A 370 7.28 -31.71 9.57
C VAL A 370 7.81 -33.07 9.10
N LYS A 371 8.98 -33.10 8.46
CA LYS A 371 9.61 -34.37 8.03
C LYS A 371 9.97 -35.27 9.22
N THR A 372 10.40 -34.69 10.33
CA THR A 372 10.76 -35.42 11.55
C THR A 372 9.51 -36.00 12.22
N CYS A 373 8.43 -35.22 12.35
CA CYS A 373 7.14 -35.70 12.84
C CYS A 373 6.57 -36.83 11.97
N GLN A 374 6.65 -36.70 10.64
CA GLN A 374 6.19 -37.75 9.71
C GLN A 374 7.01 -39.03 9.80
N LYS A 375 8.34 -38.94 10.02
CA LYS A 375 9.19 -40.12 10.26
C LYS A 375 8.84 -40.81 11.58
N LEU A 376 8.62 -40.05 12.65
CA LEU A 376 8.22 -40.61 13.95
C LEU A 376 6.85 -41.28 13.90
N GLN A 377 5.86 -40.70 13.20
CA GLN A 377 4.57 -41.35 13.00
C GLN A 377 4.68 -42.68 12.23
N LYS A 378 5.57 -42.78 11.24
CA LYS A 378 5.81 -44.04 10.52
C LYS A 378 6.44 -45.11 11.40
N CYS A 379 7.31 -44.73 12.35
CA CYS A 379 7.92 -45.67 13.30
C CYS A 379 6.98 -46.14 14.42
N ILE A 380 5.89 -45.41 14.70
CA ILE A 380 4.89 -45.80 15.70
C ILE A 380 3.84 -46.78 15.13
N ILE A 381 3.66 -46.77 13.80
CA ILE A 381 2.67 -47.60 13.09
C ILE A 381 3.29 -48.93 12.60
N SER A 382 4.61 -49.05 12.63
CA SER A 382 5.38 -50.28 12.36
C SER A 382 5.74 -50.99 13.65
#